data_AF-A0A9D8A4C4-F1
#
_entry.id   AF-A0A9D8A4C4-F1
#
_cell.length_a   1.000
_cell.length_b   1.000
_cell.length_c   1.000
_cell.angle_alpha   90.00
_cell.angle_beta   90.00
_cell.angle_gamma   90.00
#
_symmetry.space_group_name_H-M   'P 1'
#
loop_
_entity.id
_entity.type
_entity.pdbx_description
1 polymer ?
#
loop_
_entity_poly.entity_id
_entity_poly.type
_entity_poly.pdbx_seq_one_letter_code
_entity_poly.pdbx_strand_id
1 'polypeptide(L)'
;ESKNRRDKLASQLSELTIEKAVATTGSRYDERISKLETELENLLLNYTEAHPDVSSTRRVLESLIIKRDEEVNNISNNEPASKMENPVFQQLQVLLSETEANISSLTARANSYQAKMVQLKKYVDIVPKIESEMQRLNRDYEVHKKNYNELVSRREQAKISEDVESDTDQVKFRIIEPPRVPNVAAFPNRPLFDVGVLIVSLGIGYGIGLILALSKPVFYNSKELRDFTGLAVLGSIMKFDTDTVLARRRRNVYLFVFANIMLIALTSAVIYMHSQHILILSALEIKLTSLL
;
A
#
# COMPACT_ATOMS: atom_id res chain seq x y z
N GLU A 1 48.82 -44.36 11.54
CA GLU A 1 49.30 -45.64 12.10
C GLU A 1 49.26 -46.78 11.08
N SER A 2 48.10 -47.17 10.53
CA SER A 2 47.98 -48.31 9.60
C SER A 2 48.81 -48.19 8.32
N LYS A 3 48.94 -46.98 7.74
CA LYS A 3 49.85 -46.73 6.59
C LYS A 3 51.31 -47.02 6.93
N ASN A 4 51.80 -46.50 8.05
CA ASN A 4 53.16 -46.79 8.53
C ASN A 4 53.37 -48.29 8.81
N ARG A 5 52.33 -49.00 9.29
CA ARG A 5 52.38 -50.46 9.48
C ARG A 5 52.49 -51.19 8.14
N ARG A 6 51.70 -50.81 7.14
CA ARG A 6 51.80 -51.34 5.76
C ARG A 6 53.18 -51.10 5.18
N ASP A 7 53.72 -49.89 5.30
CA ASP A 7 55.01 -49.52 4.70
C ASP A 7 56.17 -50.30 5.34
N LYS A 8 56.13 -50.54 6.66
CA LYS A 8 57.08 -51.42 7.37
C LYS A 8 56.96 -52.89 6.97
N LEU A 9 55.75 -53.39 6.77
CA LEU A 9 55.53 -54.78 6.33
C LEU A 9 55.96 -54.97 4.86
N ALA A 10 55.73 -53.97 4.02
CA ALA A 10 56.18 -53.95 2.63
C ALA A 10 57.71 -53.92 2.54
N SER A 11 58.38 -53.11 3.37
CA SER A 11 59.86 -53.09 3.42
C SER A 11 60.43 -54.41 3.91
N GLN A 12 59.85 -55.01 4.96
CA GLN A 12 60.27 -56.33 5.48
C GLN A 12 60.09 -57.44 4.44
N LEU A 13 58.99 -57.43 3.68
CA LEU A 13 58.76 -58.37 2.58
C LEU A 13 59.77 -58.19 1.43
N SER A 14 60.18 -56.95 1.12
CA SER A 14 61.21 -56.69 0.12
C SER A 14 62.60 -57.14 0.56
N GLU A 15 62.94 -56.99 1.83
CA GLU A 15 64.23 -57.39 2.38
C GLU A 15 64.39 -58.93 2.42
N LEU A 16 63.37 -59.64 2.92
CA LEU A 16 63.31 -61.11 2.96
C LEU A 16 63.33 -61.77 1.56
N THR A 17 62.83 -61.07 0.54
CA THR A 17 62.84 -61.58 -0.84
C THR A 17 64.20 -61.43 -1.50
N ILE A 18 64.90 -60.33 -1.24
CA ILE A 18 66.27 -60.11 -1.75
C ILE A 18 67.24 -61.11 -1.09
N GLU A 19 67.15 -61.31 0.23
CA GLU A 19 68.07 -62.20 0.98
C GLU A 19 67.99 -63.67 0.52
N LYS A 20 66.79 -64.21 0.36
CA LYS A 20 66.59 -65.63 -0.03
C LYS A 20 66.97 -65.91 -1.49
N ALA A 21 66.76 -64.94 -2.37
CA ALA A 21 67.04 -65.09 -3.80
C ALA A 21 68.54 -64.97 -4.14
N VAL A 22 69.27 -64.15 -3.38
CA VAL A 22 70.74 -64.08 -3.41
C VAL A 22 71.36 -65.38 -2.87
N ALA A 23 70.83 -65.94 -1.78
CA ALA A 23 71.37 -67.17 -1.17
C ALA A 23 71.26 -68.42 -2.07
N THR A 24 70.16 -68.58 -2.82
CA THR A 24 69.94 -69.76 -3.70
C THR A 24 70.72 -69.69 -5.00
N THR A 25 70.93 -68.49 -5.55
CA THR A 25 71.64 -68.29 -6.83
C THR A 25 73.14 -68.18 -6.61
N GLY A 26 73.57 -67.47 -5.57
CA GLY A 26 74.98 -67.44 -5.14
C GLY A 26 75.52 -68.85 -4.94
N SER A 27 74.85 -69.68 -4.12
CA SER A 27 75.30 -71.05 -3.81
C SER A 27 75.56 -71.94 -5.04
N ARG A 28 74.79 -71.81 -6.13
CA ARG A 28 74.95 -72.65 -7.34
C ARG A 28 76.16 -72.26 -8.18
N TYR A 29 76.41 -70.96 -8.32
CA TYR A 29 77.56 -70.46 -9.08
C TYR A 29 78.83 -70.48 -8.22
N ASP A 30 78.73 -70.18 -6.92
CA ASP A 30 79.84 -70.17 -5.97
C ASP A 30 80.47 -71.57 -5.82
N GLU A 31 79.68 -72.65 -5.83
CA GLU A 31 80.22 -74.03 -5.81
C GLU A 31 81.00 -74.37 -7.09
N ARG A 32 80.55 -73.85 -8.24
CA ARG A 32 81.21 -74.07 -9.55
C ARG A 32 82.49 -73.23 -9.67
N ILE A 33 82.44 -71.99 -9.19
CA ILE A 33 83.57 -71.04 -9.14
C ILE A 33 84.67 -71.61 -8.23
N SER A 34 84.33 -72.04 -7.02
CA SER A 34 85.30 -72.63 -6.09
C SER A 34 86.01 -73.88 -6.64
N LYS A 35 85.28 -74.74 -7.39
CA LYS A 35 85.87 -75.89 -8.08
C LYS A 35 86.85 -75.49 -9.19
N LEU A 36 86.53 -74.44 -9.94
CA LEU A 36 87.41 -73.94 -11.02
C LEU A 36 88.60 -73.15 -10.48
N GLU A 37 88.45 -72.45 -9.35
CA GLU A 37 89.55 -71.79 -8.65
C GLU A 37 90.57 -72.82 -8.15
N THR A 38 90.10 -73.90 -7.51
CA THR A 38 90.97 -75.00 -7.07
C THR A 38 91.62 -75.76 -8.24
N GLU A 39 90.91 -75.94 -9.36
CA GLU A 39 91.49 -76.50 -10.59
C GLU A 39 92.58 -75.58 -11.19
N LEU A 40 92.34 -74.27 -11.18
CA LEU A 40 93.31 -73.27 -11.64
C LEU A 40 94.55 -73.22 -10.75
N GLU A 41 94.40 -73.29 -9.42
CA GLU A 41 95.51 -73.38 -8.48
C GLU A 41 96.37 -74.63 -8.75
N ASN A 42 95.73 -75.79 -8.95
CA ASN A 42 96.43 -77.03 -9.28
C ASN A 42 97.17 -76.97 -10.63
N LEU A 43 96.60 -76.28 -11.63
CA LEU A 43 97.26 -76.05 -12.92
C LEU A 43 98.47 -75.11 -12.76
N LEU A 44 98.37 -74.06 -11.95
CA LEU A 44 99.48 -73.13 -11.69
C LEU A 44 100.65 -73.75 -10.90
N LEU A 45 100.41 -74.83 -10.15
CA LEU A 45 101.49 -75.59 -9.49
C LEU A 45 102.37 -76.34 -10.49
N ASN A 46 101.82 -76.76 -11.63
CA ASN A 46 102.50 -77.61 -12.62
C ASN A 46 102.86 -76.88 -13.92
N TYR A 47 102.14 -75.80 -14.23
CA TYR A 47 102.26 -75.06 -15.49
C TYR A 47 102.44 -73.56 -15.23
N THR A 48 103.15 -72.88 -16.13
CA THR A 48 103.32 -71.42 -16.08
C THR A 48 102.05 -70.70 -16.56
N GLU A 49 101.90 -69.42 -16.20
CA GLU A 49 100.71 -68.62 -16.53
C GLU A 49 100.40 -68.51 -18.03
N ALA A 50 101.37 -68.81 -18.90
CA ALA A 50 101.23 -68.78 -20.35
C ALA A 50 100.68 -70.08 -20.96
N HIS A 51 100.40 -71.11 -20.15
CA HIS A 51 99.89 -72.39 -20.65
C HIS A 51 98.46 -72.26 -21.18
N PRO A 52 98.12 -72.85 -22.34
CA PRO A 52 96.78 -72.76 -22.93
C PRO A 52 95.66 -73.13 -21.95
N ASP A 53 95.87 -74.19 -21.16
CA ASP A 53 94.88 -74.69 -20.19
C ASP A 53 94.64 -73.74 -19.02
N VAL A 54 95.65 -73.01 -18.55
CA VAL A 54 95.48 -71.98 -17.50
C VAL A 54 94.65 -70.82 -18.06
N SER A 55 94.92 -70.41 -19.30
CA SER A 55 94.20 -69.32 -19.96
C SER A 55 92.72 -69.67 -20.26
N SER A 56 92.42 -70.93 -20.62
CA SER A 56 91.06 -71.39 -20.85
C SER A 56 90.27 -71.46 -19.54
N THR A 57 90.87 -72.00 -18.49
CA THR A 57 90.21 -72.16 -17.18
C THR A 57 89.92 -70.79 -16.56
N ARG A 58 90.86 -69.83 -16.67
CA ARG A 58 90.65 -68.44 -16.25
C ARG A 58 89.51 -67.75 -17.01
N ARG A 59 89.43 -67.94 -18.33
CA ARG A 59 88.35 -67.38 -19.15
C ARG A 59 86.99 -67.97 -18.78
N VAL A 60 86.93 -69.27 -18.50
CA VAL A 60 85.71 -69.93 -18.04
C VAL A 60 85.29 -69.42 -16.67
N LEU A 61 86.23 -69.24 -15.73
CA LEU A 61 85.99 -68.66 -14.42
C LEU A 61 85.42 -67.24 -14.52
N GLU A 62 86.06 -66.37 -15.30
CA GLU A 62 85.61 -64.98 -15.52
C GLU A 62 84.20 -64.94 -16.13
N SER A 63 83.93 -65.81 -17.11
CA SER A 63 82.59 -65.91 -17.70
C SER A 63 81.52 -66.39 -16.72
N LEU A 64 81.89 -67.22 -15.74
CA LEU A 64 80.97 -67.69 -14.70
C LEU A 64 80.72 -66.63 -13.63
N ILE A 65 81.75 -65.85 -13.26
CA ILE A 65 81.62 -64.70 -12.36
C ILE A 65 80.66 -63.67 -12.97
N ILE A 66 80.83 -63.33 -14.25
CA ILE A 66 79.94 -62.40 -14.97
C ILE A 66 78.50 -62.93 -15.00
N LYS A 67 78.30 -64.22 -15.34
CA LYS A 67 76.95 -64.83 -15.35
C LYS A 67 76.30 -64.85 -13.97
N ARG A 68 77.08 -65.06 -12.90
CA ARG A 68 76.61 -65.01 -11.51
C ARG A 68 76.14 -63.61 -11.14
N ASP A 69 76.88 -62.58 -11.53
CA ASP A 69 76.51 -61.18 -11.28
C ASP A 69 75.29 -60.76 -12.11
N GLU A 70 75.18 -61.20 -13.36
CA GLU A 70 74.02 -60.95 -14.22
C GLU A 70 72.73 -61.61 -13.69
N GLU A 71 72.80 -62.87 -13.26
CA GLU A 71 71.64 -63.59 -12.70
C GLU A 71 71.20 -63.02 -11.34
N VAL A 72 72.16 -62.68 -10.46
CA VAL A 72 71.84 -62.00 -9.19
C VAL A 72 71.16 -60.64 -9.44
N ASN A 73 71.60 -59.90 -10.45
CA ASN A 73 70.97 -58.63 -10.84
C ASN A 73 69.60 -58.80 -11.51
N ASN A 74 69.41 -59.85 -12.32
CA ASN A 74 68.12 -60.14 -12.97
C ASN A 74 67.05 -60.64 -11.99
N ILE A 75 67.44 -61.39 -10.97
CA ILE A 75 66.56 -61.86 -9.89
C ILE A 75 65.99 -60.69 -9.07
N SER A 76 66.72 -59.58 -8.96
CA SER A 76 66.20 -58.34 -8.37
C SER A 76 64.99 -57.78 -9.13
N ASN A 77 64.90 -58.06 -10.43
CA ASN A 77 63.93 -57.43 -11.33
C ASN A 77 62.77 -58.36 -11.77
N ASN A 78 62.95 -59.68 -11.76
CA ASN A 78 61.89 -60.61 -12.20
C ASN A 78 62.01 -61.98 -11.50
N GLU A 79 61.12 -62.29 -10.56
CA GLU A 79 60.37 -63.56 -10.53
C GLU A 79 59.43 -63.67 -9.29
N PRO A 80 58.12 -63.87 -9.51
CA PRO A 80 57.13 -64.15 -8.47
C PRO A 80 57.02 -65.63 -8.04
N ALA A 81 57.63 -66.59 -8.74
CA ALA A 81 57.32 -68.02 -8.52
C ALA A 81 57.96 -68.66 -7.26
N SER A 82 59.15 -68.22 -6.82
CA SER A 82 59.84 -68.79 -5.63
C SER A 82 59.36 -68.17 -4.30
N LYS A 83 58.46 -67.18 -4.37
CA LYS A 83 57.89 -66.49 -3.19
C LYS A 83 56.84 -67.33 -2.46
N MET A 84 56.29 -68.37 -3.11
CA MET A 84 55.12 -69.12 -2.65
C MET A 84 55.41 -70.21 -1.61
N GLU A 85 56.66 -70.67 -1.45
CA GLU A 85 56.99 -71.82 -0.57
C GLU A 85 57.42 -71.45 0.86
N ASN A 86 57.52 -70.16 1.22
CA ASN A 86 57.91 -69.75 2.57
C ASN A 86 56.67 -69.44 3.45
N PRO A 87 56.39 -70.21 4.53
CA PRO A 87 55.22 -69.98 5.39
C PRO A 87 55.23 -68.61 6.09
N VAL A 88 56.41 -68.05 6.40
CA VAL A 88 56.54 -66.70 6.99
C VAL A 88 56.17 -65.62 5.97
N PHE A 89 56.53 -65.83 4.70
CA PHE A 89 56.20 -64.90 3.61
C PHE A 89 54.69 -64.88 3.35
N GLN A 90 54.04 -66.04 3.34
CA GLN A 90 52.58 -66.13 3.22
C GLN A 90 51.87 -65.39 4.37
N GLN A 91 52.34 -65.56 5.61
CA GLN A 91 51.75 -64.89 6.77
C GLN A 91 51.93 -63.36 6.73
N LEU A 92 53.10 -62.87 6.32
CA LEU A 92 53.35 -61.44 6.11
C LEU A 92 52.52 -60.86 4.96
N GLN A 93 52.32 -61.62 3.88
CA GLN A 93 51.47 -61.21 2.76
C GLN A 93 49.98 -61.13 3.16
N VAL A 94 49.50 -62.07 3.98
CA VAL A 94 48.15 -62.01 4.57
C VAL A 94 48.01 -60.78 5.45
N LEU A 95 48.98 -60.52 6.34
CA LEU A 95 48.95 -59.34 7.21
C LEU A 95 48.99 -58.03 6.42
N LEU A 96 49.78 -57.99 5.33
CA LEU A 96 49.81 -56.84 4.42
C LEU A 96 48.45 -56.64 3.75
N SER A 97 47.85 -57.70 3.20
CA SER A 97 46.50 -57.63 2.60
C SER A 97 45.43 -57.18 3.60
N GLU A 98 45.48 -57.69 4.84
CA GLU A 98 44.58 -57.28 5.92
C GLU A 98 44.75 -55.80 6.28
N THR A 99 45.99 -55.33 6.41
CA THR A 99 46.27 -53.92 6.69
C THR A 99 45.85 -53.01 5.53
N GLU A 100 46.00 -53.44 4.28
CA GLU A 100 45.58 -52.69 3.09
C GLU A 100 44.05 -52.64 2.99
N ALA A 101 43.35 -53.75 3.26
CA ALA A 101 41.90 -53.78 3.37
C ALA A 101 41.38 -52.87 4.50
N ASN A 102 42.07 -52.86 5.65
CA ASN A 102 41.77 -51.96 6.75
C ASN A 102 41.99 -50.48 6.38
N ILE A 103 43.09 -50.15 5.69
CA ILE A 103 43.34 -48.79 5.19
C ILE A 103 42.22 -48.37 4.23
N SER A 104 41.88 -49.23 3.26
CA SER A 104 40.82 -48.98 2.27
C SER A 104 39.47 -48.73 2.93
N SER A 105 39.07 -49.59 3.88
CA SER A 105 37.81 -49.41 4.61
C SER A 105 37.78 -48.12 5.43
N LEU A 106 38.90 -47.76 6.09
CA LEU A 106 39.02 -46.52 6.86
C LEU A 106 39.02 -45.28 5.95
N THR A 107 39.65 -45.34 4.77
CA THR A 107 39.61 -44.24 3.81
C THR A 107 38.21 -44.08 3.21
N ALA A 108 37.52 -45.18 2.88
CA ALA A 108 36.12 -45.14 2.45
C ALA A 108 35.22 -44.51 3.53
N ARG A 109 35.39 -44.89 4.80
CA ARG A 109 34.68 -44.27 5.94
C ARG A 109 35.01 -42.79 6.07
N ALA A 110 36.28 -42.41 6.02
CA ALA A 110 36.71 -41.01 6.11
C ALA A 110 36.10 -40.16 4.98
N ASN A 111 36.12 -40.66 3.74
CA ASN A 111 35.50 -40.00 2.60
C ASN A 111 33.97 -39.86 2.79
N SER A 112 33.31 -40.90 3.31
CA SER A 112 31.87 -40.85 3.60
C SER A 112 31.53 -39.81 4.67
N TYR A 113 32.36 -39.70 5.72
CA TYR A 113 32.18 -38.69 6.77
C TYR A 113 32.47 -37.29 6.24
N GLN A 114 33.51 -37.12 5.43
CA GLN A 114 33.82 -35.85 4.78
C GLN A 114 32.64 -35.38 3.91
N ALA A 115 32.06 -36.29 3.11
CA ALA A 115 30.88 -35.99 2.30
C ALA A 115 29.68 -35.58 3.16
N LYS A 116 29.40 -36.31 4.25
CA LYS A 116 28.36 -35.94 5.22
C LYS A 116 28.63 -34.59 5.86
N MET A 117 29.88 -34.30 6.23
CA MET A 117 30.28 -33.02 6.83
C MET A 117 30.04 -31.85 5.88
N VAL A 118 30.38 -32.01 4.60
CA VAL A 118 30.09 -31.00 3.57
C VAL A 118 28.59 -30.78 3.40
N GLN A 119 27.78 -31.84 3.42
CA GLN A 119 26.33 -31.72 3.37
C GLN A 119 25.75 -31.00 4.60
N LEU A 120 26.17 -31.38 5.82
CA LEU A 120 25.74 -30.74 7.05
C LEU A 120 26.13 -29.26 7.08
N LYS A 121 27.35 -28.92 6.63
CA LYS A 121 27.81 -27.53 6.57
C LYS A 121 26.92 -26.68 5.65
N LYS A 122 26.46 -27.24 4.52
CA LYS A 122 25.48 -26.55 3.65
C LYS A 122 24.16 -26.29 4.39
N TYR A 123 23.67 -27.25 5.19
CA TYR A 123 22.44 -27.03 5.96
C TYR A 123 22.61 -25.96 7.03
N VAL A 124 23.76 -25.89 7.71
CA VAL A 124 24.05 -24.84 8.70
C VAL A 124 23.96 -23.45 8.08
N ASP A 125 24.39 -23.27 6.82
CA ASP A 125 24.32 -21.98 6.13
C ASP A 125 22.93 -21.66 5.55
N ILE A 126 22.15 -22.69 5.22
CA ILE A 126 20.84 -22.54 4.56
C ILE A 126 19.70 -22.36 5.58
N VAL A 127 19.71 -23.10 6.68
CA VAL A 127 18.63 -23.09 7.68
C VAL A 127 18.35 -21.69 8.23
N PRO A 128 19.36 -20.89 8.66
CA PRO A 128 19.12 -19.53 9.14
C PRO A 128 18.55 -18.59 8.06
N LYS A 129 18.91 -18.81 6.79
CA LYS A 129 18.38 -18.02 5.66
C LYS A 129 16.90 -18.31 5.44
N ILE A 130 16.52 -19.60 5.44
CA ILE A 130 15.12 -20.02 5.32
C ILE A 130 14.31 -19.50 6.50
N GLU A 131 14.84 -19.58 7.73
CA GLU A 131 14.15 -19.07 8.92
C GLU A 131 13.94 -17.55 8.85
N SER A 132 14.96 -16.79 8.44
CA SER A 132 14.86 -15.35 8.23
C SER A 132 13.84 -14.98 7.13
N GLU A 133 13.81 -15.74 6.03
CA GLU A 133 12.86 -15.56 4.95
C GLU A 133 11.42 -15.88 5.39
N MET A 134 11.23 -16.96 6.16
CA MET A 134 9.94 -17.31 6.73
C MET A 134 9.44 -16.24 7.72
N GLN A 135 10.31 -15.73 8.59
CA GLN A 135 9.97 -14.63 9.51
C GLN A 135 9.58 -13.36 8.75
N ARG A 136 10.33 -13.01 7.69
CA ARG A 136 10.01 -11.89 6.81
C ARG A 136 8.64 -12.07 6.18
N LEU A 137 8.39 -13.22 5.57
CA LEU A 137 7.12 -13.52 4.89
C LEU A 137 5.94 -13.48 5.87
N ASN A 138 6.11 -14.00 7.09
CA ASN A 138 5.08 -13.97 8.11
C ASN A 138 4.75 -12.54 8.56
N ARG A 139 5.78 -11.71 8.78
CA ARG A 139 5.59 -10.29 9.12
C ARG A 139 4.89 -9.54 7.98
N ASP A 140 5.33 -9.75 6.75
CA ASP A 140 4.76 -9.07 5.58
C ASP A 140 3.29 -9.52 5.38
N TYR A 141 2.99 -10.80 5.56
CA TYR A 141 1.62 -11.33 5.57
C TYR A 141 0.74 -10.66 6.63
N GLU A 142 1.22 -10.53 7.87
CA GLU A 142 0.46 -9.86 8.94
C GLU A 142 0.20 -8.37 8.62
N VAL A 143 1.17 -7.67 8.03
CA VAL A 143 0.99 -6.29 7.57
C VAL A 143 -0.09 -6.22 6.47
N HIS A 144 0.00 -7.09 5.46
CA HIS A 144 -0.99 -7.12 4.37
C HIS A 144 -2.38 -7.48 4.87
N LYS A 145 -2.50 -8.45 5.77
CA LYS A 145 -3.76 -8.83 6.40
C LYS A 145 -4.36 -7.68 7.21
N LYS A 146 -3.55 -6.96 7.99
CA LYS A 146 -3.98 -5.77 8.73
C LYS A 146 -4.48 -4.67 7.79
N ASN A 147 -3.72 -4.35 6.74
CA ASN A 147 -4.11 -3.33 5.76
C ASN A 147 -5.39 -3.72 5.01
N TYR A 148 -5.53 -4.99 4.63
CA TYR A 148 -6.76 -5.51 4.02
C TYR A 148 -7.96 -5.32 4.96
N ASN A 149 -7.84 -5.74 6.21
CA ASN A 149 -8.92 -5.58 7.19
C ASN A 149 -9.28 -4.11 7.43
N GLU A 150 -8.29 -3.21 7.45
CA GLU A 150 -8.51 -1.78 7.55
C GLU A 150 -9.24 -1.22 6.33
N LEU A 151 -8.83 -1.61 5.12
CA LEU A 151 -9.49 -1.21 3.87
C LEU A 151 -10.93 -1.73 3.80
N VAL A 152 -11.19 -2.97 4.22
CA VAL A 152 -12.54 -3.54 4.30
C VAL A 152 -13.38 -2.77 5.30
N SER A 153 -12.84 -2.47 6.48
CA SER A 153 -13.54 -1.67 7.50
C SER A 153 -13.88 -0.26 7.00
N ARG A 154 -12.91 0.42 6.35
CA ARG A 154 -13.14 1.74 5.74
C ARG A 154 -14.18 1.70 4.63
N ARG A 155 -14.18 0.64 3.80
CA ARG A 155 -15.19 0.45 2.75
C ARG A 155 -16.58 0.29 3.36
N GLU A 156 -16.71 -0.51 4.42
CA GLU A 156 -17.99 -0.70 5.09
C GLU A 156 -18.47 0.59 5.76
N GLN A 157 -17.57 1.34 6.40
CA GLN A 157 -17.90 2.67 6.95
C GLN A 157 -18.36 3.65 5.86
N ALA A 158 -17.66 3.71 4.72
CA ALA A 158 -18.04 4.55 3.60
C ALA A 158 -19.40 4.16 3.04
N LYS A 159 -19.69 2.86 2.95
CA LYS A 159 -20.99 2.35 2.53
C LYS A 159 -22.11 2.71 3.51
N ILE A 160 -21.86 2.59 4.83
CA ILE A 160 -22.82 3.04 5.84
C ILE A 160 -23.06 4.54 5.74
N SER A 161 -22.01 5.34 5.53
CA SER A 161 -22.14 6.78 5.30
C SER A 161 -22.93 7.10 4.03
N GLU A 162 -22.73 6.36 2.94
CA GLU A 162 -23.49 6.49 1.70
C GLU A 162 -24.96 6.11 1.91
N ASP A 163 -25.24 4.99 2.59
CA ASP A 163 -26.60 4.56 2.92
C ASP A 163 -27.31 5.62 3.79
N VAL A 164 -26.62 6.17 4.80
CA VAL A 164 -27.13 7.27 5.63
C VAL A 164 -27.37 8.53 4.80
N GLU A 165 -26.42 8.96 3.97
CA GLU A 165 -26.61 10.14 3.11
C GLU A 165 -27.79 9.93 2.17
N SER A 166 -27.95 8.74 1.58
CA SER A 166 -29.08 8.41 0.70
C SER A 166 -30.44 8.43 1.43
N ASP A 167 -30.47 8.01 2.70
CA ASP A 167 -31.64 8.12 3.57
C ASP A 167 -31.86 9.55 4.10
N THR A 168 -30.80 10.37 4.17
CA THR A 168 -30.79 11.74 4.73
C THR A 168 -30.96 12.82 3.65
N ASP A 169 -30.75 12.50 2.37
CA ASP A 169 -31.10 13.36 1.22
C ASP A 169 -32.63 13.51 1.09
N GLN A 170 -33.39 12.64 1.76
CA GLN A 170 -34.65 13.06 2.34
C GLN A 170 -34.35 13.78 3.65
N VAL A 171 -34.05 15.08 3.58
CA VAL A 171 -34.12 15.95 4.76
C VAL A 171 -35.51 15.72 5.35
N LYS A 172 -35.60 14.92 6.41
CA LYS A 172 -36.85 14.65 7.11
C LYS A 172 -37.19 15.93 7.86
N PHE A 173 -37.78 16.87 7.13
CA PHE A 173 -38.40 18.06 7.68
C PHE A 173 -39.53 17.60 8.59
N ARG A 174 -39.22 17.38 9.87
CA ARG A 174 -40.22 17.22 10.89
C ARG A 174 -40.84 18.60 11.09
N ILE A 175 -42.05 18.78 10.58
CA ILE A 175 -42.84 20.00 10.79
C ILE A 175 -43.15 20.05 12.30
N ILE A 176 -42.33 20.78 13.06
CA ILE A 176 -42.55 21.01 14.50
C ILE A 176 -43.72 21.99 14.66
N GLU A 177 -43.78 23.00 13.80
CA GLU A 177 -44.87 23.94 13.73
C GLU A 177 -45.15 24.30 12.26
N PRO A 178 -46.37 24.04 11.74
CA PRO A 178 -46.72 24.41 10.38
C PRO A 178 -46.75 25.93 10.22
N PRO A 179 -46.47 26.46 9.02
CA PRO A 179 -46.54 27.89 8.77
C PRO A 179 -47.97 28.38 9.02
N ARG A 180 -48.13 29.31 9.95
CA ARG A 180 -49.42 29.98 10.20
C ARG A 180 -49.55 31.17 9.27
N VAL A 181 -50.72 31.31 8.67
CA VAL A 181 -51.06 32.52 7.92
C VAL A 181 -51.19 33.67 8.95
N PRO A 182 -50.52 34.82 8.76
CA PRO A 182 -50.62 35.91 9.71
C PRO A 182 -52.02 36.53 9.71
N ASN A 183 -52.64 36.62 10.89
CA ASN A 183 -53.99 37.16 11.10
C ASN A 183 -54.06 38.69 11.00
N VAL A 184 -52.92 39.35 10.83
CA VAL A 184 -52.79 40.81 10.70
C VAL A 184 -52.01 41.14 9.44
N ALA A 185 -52.50 42.13 8.69
CA ALA A 185 -51.79 42.63 7.52
C ALA A 185 -50.45 43.24 7.96
N ALA A 186 -49.34 42.77 7.38
CA ALA A 186 -48.00 43.23 7.74
C ALA A 186 -47.76 44.71 7.36
N PHE A 187 -48.37 45.18 6.27
CA PHE A 187 -48.32 46.57 5.81
C PHE A 187 -49.32 46.81 4.66
N PRO A 188 -49.91 48.02 4.51
CA PRO A 188 -50.04 49.13 5.46
C PRO A 188 -51.23 48.94 6.41
N ASN A 189 -51.28 49.73 7.49
CA ASN A 189 -52.42 49.79 8.41
C ASN A 189 -53.67 50.30 7.68
N ARG A 190 -54.52 49.39 7.22
CA ARG A 190 -55.69 49.69 6.38
C ARG A 190 -56.62 50.79 6.92
N PRO A 191 -57.03 50.81 8.21
CA PRO A 191 -57.89 51.89 8.71
C PRO A 191 -57.18 53.26 8.72
N LEU A 192 -55.86 53.29 8.98
CA LEU A 192 -55.10 54.54 8.95
C LEU A 192 -54.94 55.05 7.51
N PHE A 193 -54.76 54.14 6.55
CA PHE A 193 -54.70 54.48 5.14
C PHE A 193 -56.01 55.06 4.62
N ASP A 194 -57.15 54.45 4.97
CA ASP A 194 -58.48 54.91 4.56
C ASP A 194 -58.78 56.33 5.08
N VAL A 195 -58.44 56.60 6.35
CA VAL A 195 -58.55 57.95 6.93
C VAL A 195 -57.60 58.94 6.24
N GLY A 196 -56.37 58.51 5.92
CA GLY A 196 -55.40 59.33 5.19
C GLY A 196 -55.92 59.74 3.80
N VAL A 197 -56.49 58.81 3.04
CA VAL A 197 -57.08 59.08 1.72
C VAL A 197 -58.28 60.02 1.83
N LEU A 198 -59.12 59.88 2.85
CA LEU A 198 -60.24 60.79 3.10
C LEU A 198 -59.75 62.24 3.30
N ILE A 199 -58.76 62.44 4.18
CA ILE A 199 -58.22 63.77 4.47
C ILE A 199 -57.61 64.39 3.22
N VAL A 200 -56.82 63.62 2.46
CA VAL A 200 -56.17 64.10 1.23
C VAL A 200 -57.21 64.46 0.17
N SER A 201 -58.23 63.62 -0.04
CA SER A 201 -59.27 63.89 -1.06
C SER A 201 -60.12 65.11 -0.72
N LEU A 202 -60.48 65.32 0.55
CA LEU A 202 -61.13 66.56 0.99
C LEU A 202 -60.22 67.76 0.77
N GLY A 203 -58.94 67.67 1.15
CA GLY A 203 -57.95 68.72 0.94
C GLY A 203 -57.83 69.13 -0.53
N ILE A 204 -57.75 68.14 -1.43
CA ILE A 204 -57.72 68.39 -2.88
C ILE A 204 -59.03 69.00 -3.37
N GLY A 205 -60.18 68.49 -2.94
CA GLY A 205 -61.50 69.00 -3.35
C GLY A 205 -61.72 70.47 -2.96
N TYR A 206 -61.43 70.82 -1.70
CA TYR A 206 -61.49 72.20 -1.23
C TYR A 206 -60.41 73.07 -1.88
N GLY A 207 -59.20 72.53 -2.09
CA GLY A 207 -58.11 73.23 -2.77
C GLY A 207 -58.49 73.64 -4.19
N ILE A 208 -59.01 72.72 -4.99
CA ILE A 208 -59.50 73.00 -6.34
C ILE A 208 -60.67 74.00 -6.30
N GLY A 209 -61.61 73.84 -5.35
CA GLY A 209 -62.71 74.78 -5.16
C GLY A 209 -62.24 76.21 -4.86
N LEU A 210 -61.22 76.35 -4.01
CA LEU A 210 -60.61 77.63 -3.66
C LEU A 210 -59.89 78.23 -4.87
N ILE A 211 -59.10 77.44 -5.60
CA ILE A 211 -58.43 77.90 -6.82
C ILE A 211 -59.46 78.43 -7.84
N LEU A 212 -60.54 77.68 -8.09
CA LEU A 212 -61.62 78.11 -8.98
C LEU A 212 -62.35 79.37 -8.48
N ALA A 213 -62.47 79.53 -7.17
CA ALA A 213 -63.05 80.73 -6.56
C ALA A 213 -62.13 81.95 -6.72
N LEU A 214 -60.81 81.78 -6.55
CA LEU A 214 -59.82 82.85 -6.71
C LEU A 214 -59.57 83.21 -8.18
N SER A 215 -59.69 82.27 -9.12
CA SER A 215 -59.48 82.52 -10.55
C SER A 215 -60.57 83.40 -11.20
N LYS A 216 -61.68 83.67 -10.50
CA LYS A 216 -62.71 84.61 -10.95
C LYS A 216 -62.55 85.93 -10.19
N PRO A 217 -61.96 86.99 -10.78
CA PRO A 217 -61.92 88.29 -10.13
C PRO A 217 -63.35 88.82 -9.99
N VAL A 218 -63.86 88.85 -8.77
CA VAL A 218 -65.17 89.45 -8.43
C VAL A 218 -64.89 90.67 -7.57
N PHE A 219 -65.14 91.85 -8.12
CA PHE A 219 -65.08 93.10 -7.35
C PHE A 219 -66.33 93.20 -6.49
N TYR A 220 -66.18 93.23 -5.16
CA TYR A 220 -67.32 93.26 -4.24
C TYR A 220 -67.77 94.69 -3.94
N ASN A 221 -66.89 95.67 -4.12
CA ASN A 221 -67.16 97.06 -3.80
C ASN A 221 -66.93 97.97 -5.01
N SER A 222 -67.79 98.99 -5.15
CA SER A 222 -67.63 100.03 -6.17
C SER A 222 -66.32 100.81 -5.99
N LYS A 223 -65.79 100.88 -4.77
CA LYS A 223 -64.46 101.48 -4.50
C LYS A 223 -63.33 100.64 -5.10
N GLU A 224 -63.38 99.33 -4.91
CA GLU A 224 -62.38 98.37 -5.41
C GLU A 224 -62.31 98.36 -6.95
N LEU A 225 -63.45 98.44 -7.62
CA LEU A 225 -63.52 98.55 -9.08
C LEU A 225 -62.91 99.86 -9.60
N ARG A 226 -63.15 100.98 -8.90
CA ARG A 226 -62.58 102.29 -9.25
C ARG A 226 -61.07 102.33 -9.05
N ASP A 227 -60.57 101.79 -7.94
CA ASP A 227 -59.15 101.77 -7.64
C ASP A 227 -58.37 100.88 -8.64
N PHE A 228 -58.97 99.79 -9.11
CA PHE A 228 -58.38 98.92 -10.14
C PHE A 228 -58.43 99.48 -11.56
N THR A 229 -59.56 100.10 -11.95
CA THR A 229 -59.77 100.56 -13.34
C THR A 229 -59.40 102.03 -13.59
N GLY A 230 -59.25 102.83 -12.54
CA GLY A 230 -58.98 104.28 -12.62
C GLY A 230 -60.17 105.12 -13.09
N LEU A 231 -61.35 104.52 -13.27
CA LEU A 231 -62.55 105.16 -13.81
C LEU A 231 -63.56 105.52 -12.70
N ALA A 232 -64.25 106.65 -12.85
CA ALA A 232 -65.30 107.06 -11.91
C ALA A 232 -66.55 106.17 -12.05
N VAL A 233 -66.95 105.52 -10.96
CA VAL A 233 -68.17 104.70 -10.91
C VAL A 233 -69.40 105.63 -10.86
N LEU A 234 -70.18 105.65 -11.93
CA LEU A 234 -71.35 106.53 -12.12
C LEU A 234 -72.59 106.10 -11.31
N GLY A 235 -72.63 104.86 -10.83
CA GLY A 235 -73.72 104.34 -10.01
C GLY A 235 -73.54 102.85 -9.72
N SER A 236 -74.21 102.36 -8.68
CA SER A 236 -74.25 100.94 -8.34
C SER A 236 -75.71 100.48 -8.34
N ILE A 237 -75.98 99.34 -8.97
CA ILE A 237 -77.31 98.72 -8.96
C ILE A 237 -77.28 97.64 -7.89
N MET A 238 -78.17 97.76 -6.91
CA MET A 238 -78.31 96.73 -5.88
C MET A 238 -78.87 95.46 -6.53
N LYS A 239 -78.14 94.35 -6.39
CA LYS A 239 -78.66 93.04 -6.80
C LYS A 239 -79.74 92.62 -5.80
N PHE A 240 -80.99 92.64 -6.23
CA PHE A 240 -82.09 92.02 -5.48
C PHE A 240 -82.09 90.51 -5.77
N ASP A 241 -81.80 89.71 -4.76
CA ASP A 241 -81.89 88.26 -4.88
C ASP A 241 -83.37 87.85 -4.97
N THR A 242 -83.81 87.45 -6.17
CA THR A 242 -85.15 86.87 -6.36
C THR A 242 -85.29 85.57 -5.56
N ASP A 243 -86.51 85.24 -5.08
CA ASP A 243 -86.77 84.01 -4.33
C ASP A 243 -86.28 82.74 -5.05
N THR A 244 -86.29 82.74 -6.39
CA THR A 244 -85.76 81.66 -7.23
C THR A 244 -84.23 81.49 -7.12
N VAL A 245 -83.49 82.58 -6.92
CA VAL A 245 -82.02 82.60 -6.72
C VAL A 245 -81.68 82.10 -5.32
N LEU A 246 -82.43 82.54 -4.30
CA LEU A 246 -82.27 82.07 -2.92
C LEU A 246 -82.59 80.58 -2.79
N ALA A 247 -83.66 80.10 -3.44
CA ALA A 247 -84.02 78.68 -3.46
C ALA A 247 -82.95 77.81 -4.15
N ARG A 248 -82.39 78.26 -5.28
CA ARG A 248 -81.28 77.57 -5.96
C ARG A 248 -80.02 77.52 -5.10
N ARG A 249 -79.68 78.62 -4.41
CA ARG A 249 -78.52 78.67 -3.50
C ARG A 249 -78.70 77.70 -2.33
N ARG A 250 -79.87 77.69 -1.68
CA ARG A 250 -80.20 76.73 -0.61
C ARG A 250 -80.10 75.29 -1.11
N ARG A 251 -80.68 74.99 -2.28
CA ARG A 251 -80.59 73.66 -2.90
C ARG A 251 -79.14 73.23 -3.13
N ASN A 252 -78.29 74.11 -3.66
CA ASN A 252 -76.88 73.79 -3.90
C ASN A 252 -76.10 73.58 -2.59
N VAL A 253 -76.39 74.36 -1.54
CA VAL A 253 -75.81 74.15 -0.21
C VAL A 253 -76.28 72.82 0.38
N TYR A 254 -77.56 72.49 0.29
CA TYR A 254 -78.07 71.19 0.75
C TYR A 254 -77.47 70.02 -0.03
N LEU A 255 -77.34 70.14 -1.36
CA LEU A 255 -76.67 69.12 -2.18
C LEU A 255 -75.20 68.97 -1.82
N PHE A 256 -74.50 70.07 -1.54
CA PHE A 256 -73.10 70.02 -1.10
C PHE A 256 -72.96 69.36 0.28
N VAL A 257 -73.80 69.73 1.25
CA VAL A 257 -73.81 69.09 2.58
C VAL A 257 -74.16 67.62 2.47
N PHE A 258 -75.18 67.28 1.68
CA PHE A 258 -75.57 65.89 1.42
C PHE A 258 -74.43 65.07 0.80
N ALA A 259 -73.73 65.61 -0.21
CA ALA A 259 -72.61 64.94 -0.84
C ALA A 259 -71.45 64.66 0.14
N ASN A 260 -71.13 65.61 1.03
CA ASN A 260 -70.11 65.42 2.06
C ASN A 260 -70.53 64.37 3.10
N ILE A 261 -71.79 64.41 3.56
CA ILE A 261 -72.32 63.39 4.48
C ILE A 261 -72.30 62.00 3.83
N MET A 262 -72.72 61.90 2.57
CA MET A 262 -72.71 60.64 1.82
C MET A 262 -71.28 60.09 1.65
N LEU A 263 -70.30 60.95 1.37
CA LEU A 263 -68.89 60.56 1.28
C LEU A 263 -68.38 59.99 2.61
N ILE A 264 -68.64 60.69 3.72
CA ILE A 264 -68.25 60.24 5.06
C ILE A 264 -68.93 58.90 5.40
N ALA A 265 -70.22 58.77 5.13
CA ALA A 265 -70.98 57.54 5.36
C ALA A 265 -70.46 56.35 4.52
N LEU A 266 -70.06 56.59 3.28
CA LEU A 266 -69.49 55.55 2.42
C LEU A 266 -68.12 55.10 2.92
N THR A 267 -67.25 56.03 3.29
CA THR A 267 -65.93 55.69 3.84
C THR A 267 -66.03 54.96 5.19
N SER A 268 -66.96 55.36 6.07
CA SER A 268 -67.19 54.67 7.35
C SER A 268 -67.76 53.27 7.15
N ALA A 269 -68.64 53.07 6.16
CA ALA A 269 -69.15 51.76 5.79
C ALA A 269 -68.03 50.83 5.26
N VAL A 270 -67.12 51.37 4.44
CA VAL A 270 -65.94 50.61 3.95
C VAL A 270 -65.02 50.20 5.10
N ILE A 271 -64.71 51.13 6.01
CA ILE A 271 -63.89 50.84 7.20
C ILE A 271 -64.56 49.77 8.07
N TYR A 272 -65.88 49.85 8.26
CA TYR A 272 -66.65 48.86 9.01
C TYR A 272 -66.63 47.48 8.34
N MET A 273 -66.91 47.39 7.03
CA MET A 273 -66.84 46.14 6.27
C MET A 273 -65.44 45.52 6.35
N HIS A 274 -64.41 46.35 6.26
CA HIS A 274 -63.04 45.89 6.32
C HIS A 274 -62.67 45.34 7.71
N SER A 275 -63.13 46.01 8.77
CA SER A 275 -62.99 45.53 10.16
C SER A 275 -63.73 44.22 10.42
N GLN A 276 -64.96 44.08 9.90
CA GLN A 276 -65.75 42.84 10.03
C GLN A 276 -65.11 41.67 9.28
N HIS A 277 -64.56 41.90 8.08
CA HIS A 277 -63.84 40.86 7.34
C HIS A 277 -62.63 40.32 8.11
N ILE A 278 -61.88 41.19 8.80
CA ILE A 278 -60.76 40.77 9.65
C ILE A 278 -61.26 39.94 10.85
N LEU A 279 -62.36 40.37 11.49
CA LEU A 279 -62.97 39.65 12.62
C LEU A 279 -63.52 38.27 12.24
N ILE A 280 -64.17 38.16 11.08
CA ILE A 280 -64.72 36.88 10.61
C ILE A 280 -63.61 35.89 10.26
N LEU A 281 -62.55 36.33 9.57
CA LEU A 281 -61.42 35.47 9.22
C LEU A 281 -60.68 34.97 10.46
N SER A 282 -60.42 35.85 11.43
CA SER A 282 -59.79 35.47 12.70
C SER A 282 -60.67 34.52 13.53
N ALA A 283 -61.99 34.74 13.57
CA ALA A 283 -62.92 33.85 14.29
C ALA A 283 -63.01 32.45 13.65
N LEU A 284 -62.98 32.37 12.31
CA LEU A 284 -63.03 31.11 11.59
C LEU A 284 -61.75 30.27 11.82
N GLU A 285 -60.58 30.90 11.82
CA GLU A 285 -59.30 30.25 12.10
C GLU A 285 -59.16 29.76 13.55
N ILE A 286 -59.63 30.54 14.53
CA ILE A 286 -59.67 30.11 15.94
C ILE A 286 -60.56 28.87 16.09
N LYS A 287 -61.70 28.84 15.39
CA LYS A 287 -62.62 27.70 15.45
C LYS A 287 -62.05 26.47 14.76
N LEU A 288 -61.33 26.65 13.65
CA LEU A 288 -60.67 25.55 12.92
C LEU A 288 -59.49 24.96 13.71
N THR A 289 -58.71 25.79 14.40
CA THR A 289 -57.62 25.33 15.28
C THR A 289 -58.10 24.70 16.59
N SER A 290 -59.33 25.00 17.04
CA SER A 290 -59.96 24.31 18.18
C SER A 290 -60.59 22.96 17.84
N LEU A 291 -60.79 22.66 16.55
CA LEU A 291 -61.44 21.45 16.04
C LEU A 291 -60.46 20.38 15.55
N LEU A 292 -59.19 20.74 15.37
CA LEU A 292 -58.06 19.87 14.99
C LEU A 292 -57.21 19.57 16.23
#